data_AF-A0A183Y405-F1
#
_entry.id   AF-A0A183Y405-F1
#
_cell.length_a   1.000
_cell.length_b   1.000
_cell.length_c   1.000
_cell.angle_alpha   90.00
_cell.angle_beta   90.00
_cell.angle_gamma   90.00
#
_symmetry.space_group_name_H-M   'P 1'
#
loop_
_entity.id
_entity.type
_entity.pdbx_description
1 polymer ?
#
loop_
_entity_poly.entity_id
_entity_poly.type
_entity_poly.pdbx_seq_one_letter_code
_entity_poly.pdbx_strand_id
1 'polypeptide(L)'
;MKKIWKSVLRTIKNRNYQQKAIKYAEDMEKTEAVHRAPRHPTEQKYFQKVQADEKITQEIKRKNNILIGNMNKITVTSSEPESRWTTTKELQSKDTEWVHRNDQIWEFGFYEPPPEKIPKGKLMFREAIEILRTQCDRDFVLKLNEERRNILLPQILESLEKHPAMQRIGNETFNTVWQYFRPFERKEQQYVVKRKDIDELRDAMLGFYKDRKVPSLESLKKKREQDLEDEFHFRLKEGLLDEGEKERLERLEKMKELKAKEDVRLSQELKKLGLVNEDKEPDKAVKDDTEIRRLEQAK
;
A
#
# COMPACT_ATOMS: atom_id res chain seq x y z
N MET A 1 -3.90 -36.64 7.02
CA MET A 1 -2.56 -37.12 7.43
C MET A 1 -1.37 -36.38 6.77
N LYS A 2 -1.33 -36.15 5.44
CA LYS A 2 -0.18 -35.47 4.76
C LYS A 2 0.22 -34.08 5.32
N LYS A 3 -0.70 -33.30 5.89
CA LYS A 3 -0.41 -31.96 6.43
C LYS A 3 0.40 -31.98 7.74
N ILE A 4 0.19 -32.98 8.60
CA ILE A 4 0.87 -33.08 9.92
C ILE A 4 2.34 -33.48 9.75
N TRP A 5 2.65 -34.37 8.80
CA TRP A 5 4.04 -34.74 8.50
C TRP A 5 4.85 -33.57 7.94
N LYS A 6 4.24 -32.69 7.13
CA LYS A 6 4.93 -31.49 6.63
C LYS A 6 5.30 -30.49 7.73
N SER A 7 4.50 -30.35 8.80
CA SER A 7 4.84 -29.43 9.90
C SER A 7 6.00 -29.97 10.75
N VAL A 8 5.99 -31.27 11.08
CA VAL A 8 7.09 -31.92 11.81
C VAL A 8 8.39 -31.93 11.00
N LEU A 9 8.31 -32.21 9.69
CA LEU A 9 9.48 -32.12 8.81
C LEU A 9 10.04 -30.69 8.69
N ARG A 10 9.18 -29.66 8.70
CA ARG A 10 9.65 -28.25 8.70
C ARG A 10 10.40 -27.90 9.98
N THR A 11 9.92 -28.29 11.15
CA THR A 11 10.63 -28.02 12.42
C THR A 11 11.97 -28.74 12.49
N ILE A 12 12.05 -30.01 12.06
CA ILE A 12 13.33 -30.74 11.99
C ILE A 12 14.28 -30.07 10.99
N LYS A 13 13.79 -29.69 9.81
CA LYS A 13 14.60 -29.00 8.79
C LYS A 13 15.12 -27.65 9.32
N ASN A 14 14.29 -26.88 10.01
CA ASN A 14 14.67 -25.59 10.60
C ASN A 14 15.68 -25.74 11.74
N ARG A 15 15.52 -26.74 12.61
CA ARG A 15 16.48 -27.02 13.69
C ARG A 15 17.86 -27.37 13.13
N ASN A 16 17.90 -28.16 12.05
CA ASN A 16 19.15 -28.47 11.36
C ASN A 16 19.79 -27.23 10.72
N TYR A 17 19.01 -26.27 10.20
CA TYR A 17 19.55 -25.01 9.68
C TYR A 17 20.11 -24.13 10.80
N GLN A 18 19.41 -24.01 11.93
CA GLN A 18 19.88 -23.23 13.09
C GLN A 18 21.17 -23.83 13.67
N GLN A 19 21.24 -25.15 13.84
CA GLN A 19 22.46 -25.82 14.30
C GLN A 19 23.63 -25.67 13.32
N LYS A 20 23.37 -25.74 12.01
CA LYS A 20 24.39 -25.46 10.99
C LYS A 20 24.86 -24.01 11.01
N ALA A 21 23.97 -23.05 11.24
CA ALA A 21 24.31 -21.64 11.32
C ALA A 21 25.13 -21.32 12.58
N ILE A 22 24.76 -21.89 13.74
CA ILE A 22 25.54 -21.79 14.97
C ILE A 22 26.92 -22.41 14.78
N LYS A 23 27.00 -23.63 14.25
CA LYS A 23 28.28 -24.30 14.01
C LYS A 23 29.15 -23.53 13.01
N TYR A 24 28.54 -22.93 11.97
CA TYR A 24 29.25 -22.06 11.04
C TYR A 24 29.79 -20.80 11.74
N ALA A 25 29.00 -20.15 12.60
CA ALA A 25 29.46 -19.01 13.38
C ALA A 25 30.58 -19.40 14.38
N GLU A 26 30.47 -20.55 15.04
CA GLU A 26 31.54 -21.07 15.92
C GLU A 26 32.82 -21.42 15.15
N ASP A 27 32.71 -22.02 13.96
CA ASP A 27 33.86 -22.31 13.10
C ASP A 27 34.49 -20.99 12.56
N MET A 28 33.68 -19.95 12.29
CA MET A 28 34.14 -18.61 11.94
C MET A 28 34.91 -17.94 13.09
N GLU A 29 34.42 -18.05 14.33
CA GLU A 29 35.10 -17.54 15.53
C GLU A 29 36.43 -18.29 15.77
N LYS A 30 36.45 -19.61 15.60
CA LYS A 30 37.65 -20.44 15.83
C LYS A 30 38.78 -20.24 14.84
N THR A 31 38.47 -19.95 13.58
CA THR A 31 39.50 -19.84 12.53
C THR A 31 40.07 -18.44 12.36
N GLU A 32 39.55 -17.41 13.07
CA GLU A 32 39.90 -15.97 12.93
C GLU A 32 39.98 -15.48 11.46
N ALA A 33 39.46 -16.29 10.53
CA ALA A 33 39.64 -16.11 9.12
C ALA A 33 38.53 -15.18 8.62
N VAL A 34 38.94 -14.07 8.01
CA VAL A 34 38.03 -13.11 7.36
C VAL A 34 37.30 -13.83 6.22
N HIS A 35 36.14 -14.40 6.51
CA HIS A 35 35.28 -14.96 5.48
C HIS A 35 34.68 -13.81 4.68
N ARG A 36 35.27 -13.57 3.49
CA ARG A 36 34.68 -12.67 2.51
C ARG A 36 33.26 -13.13 2.21
N ALA A 37 32.30 -12.20 2.26
CA ALA A 37 30.90 -12.46 2.01
C ALA A 37 30.71 -13.38 0.79
N PRO A 38 29.82 -14.38 0.85
CA PRO A 38 29.52 -15.24 -0.29
C PRO A 38 29.12 -14.36 -1.48
N ARG A 39 30.01 -14.25 -2.48
CA ARG A 39 29.80 -13.37 -3.64
C ARG A 39 28.62 -13.90 -4.43
N HIS A 40 27.60 -13.07 -4.63
CA HIS A 40 26.40 -13.48 -5.33
C HIS A 40 26.76 -13.88 -6.78
N PRO A 41 26.18 -14.96 -7.36
CA PRO A 41 26.55 -15.42 -8.71
C PRO A 41 26.35 -14.34 -9.79
N THR A 42 25.43 -13.40 -9.58
CA THR A 42 25.27 -12.26 -10.50
C THR A 42 26.43 -11.26 -10.45
N GLU A 43 27.12 -11.12 -9.31
CA GLU A 43 28.27 -10.22 -9.14
C GLU A 43 29.54 -10.78 -9.80
N GLN A 44 29.65 -12.10 -9.94
CA GLN A 44 30.79 -12.74 -10.60
C GLN A 44 30.99 -12.24 -12.04
N LYS A 45 29.90 -11.98 -12.78
CA LYS A 45 29.96 -11.45 -14.15
C LYS A 45 30.59 -10.06 -14.19
N TYR A 46 30.23 -9.17 -13.26
CA TYR A 46 30.81 -7.83 -13.20
C TYR A 46 32.28 -7.87 -12.78
N PHE A 47 32.62 -8.77 -11.83
CA PHE A 47 34.00 -8.96 -11.42
C PHE A 47 34.90 -9.46 -12.56
N GLN A 48 34.44 -10.43 -13.36
CA GLN A 48 35.18 -10.89 -14.54
C GLN A 48 35.38 -9.78 -15.58
N LYS A 49 34.37 -8.94 -15.82
CA LYS A 49 34.49 -7.77 -16.69
C LYS A 49 35.56 -6.80 -16.18
N VAL A 50 35.53 -6.46 -14.89
CA VAL A 50 36.51 -5.55 -14.27
C VAL A 50 37.93 -6.14 -14.29
N GLN A 51 38.08 -7.46 -14.17
CA GLN A 51 39.38 -8.12 -14.31
C GLN A 51 39.90 -8.14 -15.77
N ALA A 52 38.99 -8.20 -16.75
CA ALA A 52 39.34 -8.16 -18.16
C ALA A 52 39.67 -6.73 -18.66
N ASP A 53 39.19 -5.71 -17.96
CA ASP A 53 39.43 -4.30 -18.32
C ASP A 53 40.88 -3.88 -18.04
N GLU A 54 41.72 -3.90 -19.08
CA GLU A 54 43.14 -3.51 -18.98
C GLU A 54 43.32 -2.10 -18.43
N LYS A 55 42.41 -1.16 -18.75
CA LYS A 55 42.44 0.23 -18.24
C LYS A 55 42.41 0.27 -16.72
N ILE A 56 41.52 -0.51 -16.10
CA ILE A 56 41.39 -0.58 -14.64
C ILE A 56 42.66 -1.19 -14.04
N THR A 57 43.21 -2.25 -14.65
CA THR A 57 44.47 -2.84 -14.17
C THR A 57 45.66 -1.88 -14.28
N GLN A 58 45.71 -1.04 -15.31
CA GLN A 58 46.72 0.00 -15.46
C GLN A 58 46.55 1.11 -14.42
N GLU A 59 45.32 1.57 -14.18
CA GLU A 59 45.03 2.58 -13.13
C GLU A 59 45.37 2.06 -11.73
N ILE A 60 45.07 0.80 -11.42
CA ILE A 60 45.45 0.16 -10.15
C ILE A 60 46.98 0.07 -10.01
N LYS A 61 47.70 -0.22 -11.11
CA LYS A 61 49.18 -0.25 -11.12
C LYS A 61 49.79 1.14 -11.05
N ARG A 62 49.10 2.18 -11.51
CA ARG A 62 49.56 3.58 -11.41
C ARG A 62 49.50 4.02 -9.95
N LYS A 63 50.68 4.15 -9.32
CA LYS A 63 50.78 4.79 -8.00
C LYS A 63 50.31 6.24 -8.10
N ASN A 64 49.16 6.53 -7.50
CA ASN A 64 48.64 7.89 -7.45
C ASN A 64 49.24 8.61 -6.24
N ASN A 65 50.28 9.42 -6.49
CA ASN A 65 51.01 10.15 -5.45
C ASN A 65 50.09 11.09 -4.64
N ILE A 66 49.02 11.60 -5.25
CA ILE A 66 48.05 12.47 -4.55
C ILE A 66 47.28 11.67 -3.49
N LEU A 67 46.83 10.46 -3.83
CA LEU A 67 46.13 9.59 -2.89
C LEU A 67 47.05 9.16 -1.74
N ILE A 68 48.31 8.85 -2.04
CA ILE A 68 49.33 8.54 -1.02
C ILE A 68 49.55 9.74 -0.09
N GLY A 69 49.68 10.95 -0.67
CA GLY A 69 49.80 12.19 0.10
C GLY A 69 48.58 12.47 0.99
N ASN A 70 47.37 12.17 0.52
CA ASN A 70 46.15 12.31 1.31
C ASN A 70 46.03 11.24 2.40
N MET A 71 46.39 9.99 2.09
CA MET A 71 46.47 8.89 3.07
C MET A 71 47.40 9.24 4.24
N ASN A 72 48.58 9.79 3.95
CA ASN A 72 49.55 10.17 4.98
C ASN A 72 49.05 11.32 5.87
N LYS A 73 48.03 12.08 5.45
CA LYS A 73 47.38 13.11 6.26
C LYS A 73 46.32 12.55 7.21
N ILE A 74 45.82 11.33 6.97
CA ILE A 74 44.82 10.70 7.84
C ILE A 74 45.56 10.14 9.06
N THR A 75 45.50 10.86 10.17
CA THR A 75 45.97 10.36 11.46
C THR A 75 44.88 9.50 12.07
N VAL A 76 45.06 8.17 12.05
CA VAL A 76 44.17 7.25 12.76
C VAL A 76 44.49 7.32 14.25
N THR A 77 43.66 8.01 15.02
CA THR A 77 43.87 8.22 16.47
C THR A 77 43.44 7.02 17.32
N SER A 78 42.50 6.20 16.83
CA SER A 78 42.11 4.93 17.46
C SER A 78 41.61 3.94 16.41
N SER A 79 41.90 2.65 16.60
CA SER A 79 41.31 1.55 15.84
C SER A 79 39.98 1.07 16.45
N GLU A 80 39.75 1.39 17.72
CA GLU A 80 38.54 1.04 18.43
C GLU A 80 37.46 2.09 18.13
N PRO A 81 36.24 1.68 17.76
CA PRO A 81 35.14 2.62 17.58
C PRO A 81 34.88 3.33 18.91
N GLU A 82 34.68 4.65 18.87
CA GLU A 82 34.21 5.38 20.06
C GLU A 82 33.01 4.64 20.65
N SER A 83 33.06 4.38 21.97
CA SER A 83 32.02 3.66 22.69
C SER A 83 30.67 4.22 22.26
N ARG A 84 29.88 3.39 21.57
CA ARG A 84 28.56 3.78 21.06
C ARG A 84 27.81 4.37 22.25
N TRP A 85 27.35 5.61 22.10
CA TRP A 85 26.43 6.23 23.06
C TRP A 85 25.20 5.33 23.14
N THR A 86 25.21 4.41 24.09
CA THR A 86 24.03 3.62 24.42
C THR A 86 23.22 4.54 25.32
N THR A 87 22.00 4.84 24.91
CA THR A 87 21.11 5.66 25.73
C THR A 87 20.94 4.96 27.07
N THR A 88 21.34 5.61 28.17
CA THR A 88 21.15 5.10 29.54
C THR A 88 19.67 5.02 29.93
N LYS A 89 18.79 5.62 29.13
CA LYS A 89 17.35 5.49 29.29
C LYS A 89 16.96 4.06 28.99
N GLU A 90 16.30 3.42 29.96
CA GLU A 90 15.65 2.14 29.77
C GLU A 90 14.69 2.25 28.59
N LEU A 91 14.78 1.29 27.66
CA LEU A 91 13.83 1.18 26.56
C LEU A 91 12.43 0.92 27.13
N GLN A 92 11.41 1.49 26.50
CA GLN A 92 10.02 1.24 26.88
C GLN A 92 9.75 -0.27 26.87
N SER A 93 9.42 -0.82 28.04
CA SER A 93 9.05 -2.21 28.21
C SER A 93 7.53 -2.34 28.23
N LYS A 94 7.03 -3.56 27.99
CA LYS A 94 5.59 -3.85 28.11
C LYS A 94 5.04 -3.46 29.49
N ASP A 95 5.85 -3.55 30.53
CA ASP A 95 5.46 -3.22 31.90
C ASP A 95 5.32 -1.70 32.10
N THR A 96 6.19 -0.91 31.49
CA THR A 96 6.04 0.57 31.49
C THR A 96 4.77 1.01 30.77
N GLU A 97 4.37 0.33 29.69
CA GLU A 97 3.10 0.64 29.02
C GLU A 97 1.88 0.32 29.90
N TRP A 98 1.96 -0.73 30.72
CA TRP A 98 0.87 -1.13 31.62
C TRP A 98 0.62 -0.12 32.75
N VAL A 99 1.69 0.44 33.34
CA VAL A 99 1.57 1.45 34.40
C VAL A 99 0.85 2.70 33.89
N HIS A 100 1.08 3.06 32.62
CA HIS A 100 0.59 4.31 32.04
C HIS A 100 -0.70 4.17 31.22
N ARG A 101 -1.34 2.99 31.17
CA ARG A 101 -2.58 2.77 30.39
C ARG A 101 -3.73 3.71 30.75
N ASN A 102 -3.79 4.13 32.01
CA ASN A 102 -4.87 4.96 32.54
C ASN A 102 -4.49 6.44 32.68
N ASP A 103 -3.24 6.81 32.34
CA ASP A 103 -2.81 8.20 32.41
C ASP A 103 -3.41 8.95 31.22
N GLN A 104 -4.29 9.92 31.48
CA GLN A 104 -4.87 10.78 30.43
C GLN A 104 -3.79 11.60 29.69
N ILE A 105 -2.64 11.80 30.33
CA ILE A 105 -1.46 12.43 29.75
C ILE A 105 -0.77 11.48 28.75
N TRP A 106 -0.92 10.16 28.94
CA TRP A 106 -0.27 9.12 28.15
C TRP A 106 -1.06 8.63 26.93
N GLU A 107 -2.23 9.21 26.63
CA GLU A 107 -3.09 8.77 25.51
C GLU A 107 -2.37 8.63 24.16
N PHE A 108 -1.29 9.38 23.96
CA PHE A 108 -0.48 9.36 22.74
C PHE A 108 0.95 8.79 22.91
N GLY A 109 1.29 8.27 24.08
CA GLY A 109 2.58 7.62 24.35
C GLY A 109 3.78 8.56 24.54
N PHE A 110 3.55 9.87 24.72
CA PHE A 110 4.60 10.85 25.03
C PHE A 110 4.20 11.72 26.23
N TYR A 111 5.19 12.16 27.02
CA TYR A 111 5.00 13.11 28.10
C TYR A 111 5.06 14.55 27.57
N GLU A 112 3.99 15.29 27.81
CA GLU A 112 3.89 16.71 27.49
C GLU A 112 4.20 17.58 28.71
N PRO A 113 5.03 18.62 28.60
CA PRO A 113 5.13 19.64 29.64
C PRO A 113 3.76 20.23 30.00
N PRO A 114 3.53 20.55 31.29
CA PRO A 114 2.33 21.27 31.73
C PRO A 114 2.14 22.59 30.98
N PRO A 115 0.89 23.03 30.79
CA PRO A 115 0.56 24.19 29.95
C PRO A 115 1.25 25.49 30.38
N GLU A 116 1.58 25.62 31.67
CA GLU A 116 2.26 26.77 32.26
C GLU A 116 3.74 26.90 31.84
N LYS A 117 4.41 25.78 31.53
CA LYS A 117 5.83 25.74 31.18
C LYS A 117 6.09 25.91 29.68
N ILE A 118 5.03 26.07 28.89
CA ILE A 118 5.14 26.14 27.44
C ILE A 118 5.54 27.55 27.02
N PRO A 119 6.65 27.74 26.30
CA PRO A 119 7.01 29.05 25.77
C PRO A 119 6.03 29.49 24.68
N LYS A 120 5.82 30.80 24.57
CA LYS A 120 5.00 31.41 23.50
C LYS A 120 5.54 31.02 22.12
N GLY A 121 4.66 30.75 21.16
CA GLY A 121 5.03 30.26 19.83
C GLY A 121 5.28 28.76 19.71
N LYS A 122 5.24 27.97 20.80
CA LYS A 122 5.36 26.51 20.74
C LYS A 122 4.01 25.82 20.94
N LEU A 123 3.91 24.66 20.30
CA LEU A 123 2.76 23.75 20.34
C LEU A 123 3.11 22.47 21.07
N MET A 124 2.15 21.98 21.85
CA MET A 124 2.13 20.58 22.24
C MET A 124 1.64 19.71 21.09
N PHE A 125 2.03 18.43 21.08
CA PHE A 125 1.62 17.53 20.01
C PHE A 125 0.13 17.19 20.12
N ARG A 126 -0.39 17.03 21.34
CA ARG A 126 -1.82 16.89 21.60
C ARG A 126 -2.60 18.09 21.06
N GLU A 127 -2.18 19.30 21.43
CA GLU A 127 -2.82 20.53 20.97
C GLU A 127 -2.72 20.71 19.46
N ALA A 128 -1.57 20.36 18.87
CA ALA A 128 -1.41 20.37 17.42
C ALA A 128 -2.41 19.41 16.76
N ILE A 129 -2.55 18.18 17.27
CA ILE A 129 -3.54 17.22 16.75
C ILE A 129 -4.97 17.76 16.89
N GLU A 130 -5.33 18.31 18.06
CA GLU A 130 -6.66 18.84 18.32
C GLU A 130 -7.00 19.98 17.36
N ILE A 131 -6.11 20.98 17.20
CA ILE A 131 -6.33 22.10 16.28
C ILE A 131 -6.37 21.61 14.82
N LEU A 132 -5.42 20.76 14.40
CA LEU A 132 -5.40 20.23 13.03
C LEU A 132 -6.68 19.43 12.71
N ARG A 133 -7.24 18.70 13.68
CA ARG A 133 -8.53 18.01 13.53
C ARG A 133 -9.68 18.99 13.37
N THR A 134 -9.79 19.99 14.23
CA THR A 134 -10.85 21.01 14.10
C THR A 134 -10.81 21.72 12.74
N GLN A 135 -9.60 21.94 12.19
CA GLN A 135 -9.42 22.48 10.86
C GLN A 135 -9.81 21.48 9.75
N CYS A 136 -9.55 20.18 9.90
CA CYS A 136 -10.09 19.13 9.03
C CYS A 136 -11.62 19.13 9.02
N ASP A 137 -12.24 19.22 10.20
CA ASP A 137 -13.70 19.23 10.33
C ASP A 137 -14.29 20.46 9.65
N ARG A 138 -13.62 21.62 9.76
CA ARG A 138 -13.98 22.82 9.01
C ARG A 138 -13.97 22.57 7.49
N ASP A 139 -12.89 22.00 6.96
CA ASP A 139 -12.76 21.69 5.53
C ASP A 139 -13.78 20.65 5.05
N PHE A 140 -14.15 19.70 5.91
CA PHE A 140 -15.20 18.72 5.63
C PHE A 140 -16.59 19.36 5.60
N VAL A 141 -16.91 20.19 6.59
CA VAL A 141 -18.21 20.87 6.69
C VAL A 141 -18.44 21.85 5.53
N LEU A 142 -17.39 22.45 4.99
CA LEU A 142 -17.48 23.28 3.77
C LEU A 142 -17.99 22.50 2.54
N LYS A 143 -17.85 21.17 2.52
CA LYS A 143 -18.32 20.30 1.42
C LYS A 143 -19.74 19.76 1.64
N LEU A 144 -20.34 20.00 2.81
CA LEU A 144 -21.69 19.54 3.13
C LEU A 144 -22.76 20.53 2.62
N ASN A 145 -24.02 20.07 2.62
CA ASN A 145 -25.20 20.89 2.30
C ASN A 145 -25.28 22.14 3.20
N GLU A 146 -25.84 23.22 2.64
CA GLU A 146 -25.93 24.54 3.28
C GLU A 146 -26.56 24.51 4.69
N GLU A 147 -27.64 23.76 4.87
CA GLU A 147 -28.33 23.62 6.16
C GLU A 147 -27.40 23.06 7.26
N ARG A 148 -26.69 21.97 6.96
CA ARG A 148 -25.76 21.34 7.91
C ARG A 148 -24.53 22.22 8.14
N ARG A 149 -24.05 22.87 7.09
CA ARG A 149 -22.93 23.80 7.15
C ARG A 149 -23.21 24.95 8.09
N ASN A 150 -24.40 25.56 8.02
CA ASN A 150 -24.77 26.71 8.85
C ASN A 150 -24.86 26.36 10.35
N ILE A 151 -25.18 25.11 10.68
CA ILE A 151 -25.27 24.64 12.08
C ILE A 151 -23.88 24.33 12.65
N LEU A 152 -23.04 23.61 11.90
CA LEU A 152 -21.77 23.09 12.40
C LEU A 152 -20.61 24.09 12.31
N LEU A 153 -20.60 24.94 11.28
CA LEU A 153 -19.49 25.86 11.02
C LEU A 153 -19.25 26.86 12.17
N PRO A 154 -20.27 27.48 12.79
CA PRO A 154 -20.07 28.37 13.93
C PRO A 154 -19.43 27.65 15.14
N GLN A 155 -19.87 26.41 15.43
CA GLN A 155 -19.34 25.62 16.54
C GLN A 155 -17.86 25.30 16.35
N ILE A 156 -17.47 24.96 15.12
CA ILE A 156 -16.08 24.65 14.78
C ILE A 156 -15.21 25.91 14.86
N LEU A 157 -15.67 27.05 14.32
CA LEU A 157 -14.92 28.31 14.42
C LEU A 157 -14.75 28.75 15.87
N GLU A 158 -15.80 28.64 16.68
CA GLU A 158 -15.74 28.95 18.10
C GLU A 158 -14.76 28.04 18.86
N SER A 159 -14.73 26.74 18.52
CA SER A 159 -13.77 25.79 19.11
C SER A 159 -12.32 26.12 18.73
N LEU A 160 -12.10 26.57 17.49
CA LEU A 160 -10.78 26.94 16.98
C LEU A 160 -10.29 28.24 17.64
N GLU A 161 -11.15 29.25 17.75
CA GLU A 161 -10.82 30.55 18.34
C GLU A 161 -10.58 30.47 19.86
N LYS A 162 -11.35 29.64 20.57
CA LYS A 162 -11.23 29.46 22.02
C LYS A 162 -10.03 28.58 22.42
N HIS A 163 -9.42 27.87 21.49
CA HIS A 163 -8.36 26.92 21.82
C HIS A 163 -7.11 27.62 22.36
N PRO A 164 -6.55 27.22 23.53
CA PRO A 164 -5.42 27.91 24.17
C PRO A 164 -4.17 27.95 23.28
N ALA A 165 -3.96 26.92 22.45
CA ALA A 165 -2.84 26.91 21.53
C ALA A 165 -2.96 27.93 20.37
N MET A 166 -4.16 28.26 19.89
CA MET A 166 -4.30 29.30 18.84
C MET A 166 -3.87 30.68 19.35
N GLN A 167 -4.15 30.97 20.63
CA GLN A 167 -3.71 32.19 21.29
C GLN A 167 -2.18 32.27 21.47
N ARG A 168 -1.47 31.13 21.51
CA ARG A 168 -0.02 31.09 21.76
C ARG A 168 0.85 31.22 20.51
N ILE A 169 0.43 30.65 19.39
CA ILE A 169 1.27 30.58 18.18
C ILE A 169 0.90 31.72 17.22
N GLY A 170 -0.39 32.05 17.13
CA GLY A 170 -0.93 32.97 16.15
C GLY A 170 -1.36 32.27 14.84
N ASN A 171 -2.15 32.98 14.05
CA ASN A 171 -2.80 32.43 12.84
C ASN A 171 -1.82 32.13 11.71
N GLU A 172 -0.77 32.94 11.56
CA GLU A 172 0.21 32.79 10.46
C GLU A 172 1.00 31.49 10.58
N THR A 173 1.56 31.24 11.76
CA THR A 173 2.27 30.01 12.09
C THR A 173 1.36 28.79 12.01
N PHE A 174 0.10 28.91 12.42
CA PHE A 174 -0.86 27.83 12.30
C PHE A 174 -1.12 27.46 10.82
N ASN A 175 -1.31 28.46 9.96
CA ASN A 175 -1.48 28.24 8.53
C ASN A 175 -0.25 27.57 7.90
N THR A 176 0.96 27.95 8.32
CA THR A 176 2.20 27.27 7.89
C THR A 176 2.21 25.81 8.33
N VAL A 177 1.85 25.52 9.59
CA VAL A 177 1.75 24.12 10.07
C VAL A 177 0.70 23.35 9.27
N TRP A 178 -0.46 23.93 8.99
CA TRP A 178 -1.52 23.31 8.20
C TRP A 178 -1.09 22.97 6.76
N GLN A 179 -0.27 23.82 6.14
CA GLN A 179 0.25 23.55 4.79
C GLN A 179 1.14 22.29 4.74
N TYR A 180 1.94 22.05 5.78
CA TYR A 180 2.88 20.92 5.82
C TYR A 180 2.34 19.67 6.51
N PHE A 181 1.46 19.82 7.50
CA PHE A 181 0.95 18.74 8.31
C PHE A 181 -0.54 18.54 8.05
N ARG A 182 -0.88 17.46 7.34
CA ARG A 182 -2.25 16.93 7.33
C ARG A 182 -2.37 15.84 8.37
N PRO A 183 -3.29 15.94 9.34
CA PRO A 183 -3.55 14.81 10.21
C PRO A 183 -4.06 13.63 9.36
N PHE A 184 -3.73 12.41 9.78
CA PHE A 184 -4.30 11.22 9.16
C PHE A 184 -5.82 11.27 9.33
N GLU A 185 -6.55 11.37 8.22
CA GLU A 185 -8.01 11.29 8.22
C GLU A 185 -8.41 9.97 8.87
N ARG A 186 -9.06 10.02 10.04
CA ARG A 186 -9.76 8.85 10.56
C ARG A 186 -10.98 8.65 9.67
N LYS A 187 -10.83 7.83 8.64
CA LYS A 187 -12.00 7.23 8.00
C LYS A 187 -12.61 6.25 8.99
N GLU A 188 -13.57 6.72 9.79
CA GLU A 188 -14.43 5.85 10.60
C GLU A 188 -15.23 4.87 9.73
N GLN A 189 -15.34 5.17 8.44
CA GLN A 189 -15.79 4.23 7.42
C GLN A 189 -14.69 3.19 7.16
N GLN A 190 -14.55 2.25 8.09
CA GLN A 190 -14.06 0.93 7.73
C GLN A 190 -15.17 0.29 6.89
N TYR A 191 -14.85 -0.21 5.68
CA TYR A 191 -15.77 -1.10 5.00
C TYR A 191 -16.04 -2.27 5.96
N VAL A 192 -17.24 -2.32 6.51
CA VAL A 192 -17.71 -3.50 7.24
C VAL A 192 -17.91 -4.56 6.16
N VAL A 193 -16.83 -5.26 5.84
CA VAL A 193 -16.89 -6.42 4.95
C VAL A 193 -17.75 -7.44 5.69
N LYS A 194 -18.82 -7.91 5.06
CA LYS A 194 -19.66 -8.94 5.69
C LYS A 194 -18.78 -10.15 5.94
N ARG A 195 -18.95 -10.83 7.09
CA ARG A 195 -18.18 -12.06 7.39
C ARG A 195 -18.25 -13.07 6.24
N LYS A 196 -19.39 -13.15 5.56
CA LYS A 196 -19.59 -13.95 4.35
C LYS A 196 -18.52 -13.63 3.31
N ASP A 197 -18.37 -12.37 2.89
CA ASP A 197 -17.39 -11.97 1.86
C ASP A 197 -15.94 -12.28 2.28
N ILE A 198 -15.62 -12.23 3.58
CA ILE A 198 -14.31 -12.64 4.12
C ILE A 198 -14.11 -14.15 4.01
N ASP A 199 -15.12 -14.94 4.40
CA ASP A 199 -15.09 -16.39 4.27
C ASP A 199 -15.01 -16.80 2.79
N GLU A 200 -15.74 -16.10 1.92
CA GLU A 200 -15.71 -16.27 0.47
C GLU A 200 -14.28 -16.02 -0.08
N LEU A 201 -13.66 -14.89 0.30
CA LEU A 201 -12.29 -14.58 -0.08
C LEU A 201 -11.30 -15.60 0.48
N ARG A 202 -11.46 -16.01 1.74
CA ARG A 202 -10.61 -17.00 2.41
C ARG A 202 -10.67 -18.34 1.68
N ASP A 203 -11.86 -18.82 1.37
CA ASP A 203 -12.07 -20.08 0.70
C ASP A 203 -11.59 -20.01 -0.77
N ALA A 204 -11.67 -18.84 -1.43
CA ALA A 204 -11.09 -18.61 -2.75
C ALA A 204 -9.55 -18.69 -2.71
N MET A 205 -8.92 -18.05 -1.72
CA MET A 205 -7.46 -18.11 -1.51
C MET A 205 -6.97 -19.52 -1.14
N LEU A 206 -7.76 -20.27 -0.38
CA LEU A 206 -7.43 -21.65 0.02
C LEU A 206 -7.76 -22.67 -1.08
N GLY A 207 -8.38 -22.24 -2.19
CA GLY A 207 -8.76 -23.10 -3.31
C GLY A 207 -9.97 -24.01 -3.02
N PHE A 208 -10.80 -23.67 -2.02
CA PHE A 208 -12.04 -24.39 -1.71
C PHE A 208 -13.21 -23.96 -2.60
N TYR A 209 -13.09 -22.87 -3.35
CA TYR A 209 -14.10 -22.48 -4.33
C TYR A 209 -14.15 -23.48 -5.49
N LYS A 210 -15.19 -24.31 -5.46
CA LYS A 210 -15.61 -25.13 -6.59
C LYS A 210 -16.19 -24.21 -7.67
N ASP A 211 -15.41 -23.99 -8.73
CA ASP A 211 -15.88 -23.59 -10.07
C ASP A 211 -16.95 -22.49 -10.15
N ARG A 212 -16.84 -21.42 -9.36
CA ARG A 212 -17.45 -20.17 -9.81
C ARG A 212 -16.48 -19.55 -10.80
N LYS A 213 -16.85 -19.64 -12.10
CA LYS A 213 -16.22 -18.90 -13.20
C LYS A 213 -15.86 -17.52 -12.68
N VAL A 214 -14.56 -17.26 -12.51
CA VAL A 214 -14.06 -15.92 -12.20
C VAL A 214 -14.74 -15.01 -13.22
N PRO A 215 -15.48 -13.96 -12.79
CA PRO A 215 -16.14 -13.08 -13.72
C PRO A 215 -15.11 -12.64 -14.76
N SER A 216 -15.32 -13.00 -16.03
CA SER A 216 -14.44 -12.57 -17.10
C SER A 216 -14.39 -11.04 -17.06
N LEU A 217 -13.27 -10.47 -17.48
CA LEU A 217 -13.09 -9.02 -17.50
C LEU A 217 -14.24 -8.31 -18.25
N GLU A 218 -14.82 -8.97 -19.26
CA GLU A 218 -16.02 -8.53 -19.97
C GLU A 218 -17.28 -8.54 -19.09
N SER A 219 -17.51 -9.57 -18.29
CA SER A 219 -18.67 -9.63 -17.38
C SER A 219 -18.59 -8.57 -16.28
N LEU A 220 -17.38 -8.23 -15.80
CA LEU A 220 -17.17 -7.14 -14.86
C LEU A 220 -17.39 -5.77 -15.51
N LYS A 221 -16.94 -5.60 -16.77
CA LYS A 221 -17.24 -4.40 -17.55
C LYS A 221 -18.74 -4.22 -17.76
N LYS A 222 -19.46 -5.28 -18.19
CA LYS A 222 -20.92 -5.25 -18.36
C LYS A 222 -21.66 -4.93 -17.08
N LYS A 223 -21.26 -5.53 -15.95
CA LYS A 223 -21.86 -5.21 -14.65
C LYS A 223 -21.63 -3.76 -14.26
N ARG A 224 -20.41 -3.22 -14.41
CA ARG A 224 -20.16 -1.79 -14.16
C ARG A 224 -20.98 -0.89 -15.07
N GLU A 225 -21.13 -1.24 -16.34
CA GLU A 225 -21.95 -0.48 -17.28
C GLU A 225 -23.42 -0.51 -16.86
N GLN A 226 -23.95 -1.67 -16.44
CA GLN A 226 -25.31 -1.80 -15.90
C GLN A 226 -25.51 -1.04 -14.59
N ASP A 227 -24.59 -1.17 -13.63
CA ASP A 227 -24.67 -0.47 -12.35
C ASP A 227 -24.66 1.06 -12.55
N LEU A 228 -23.84 1.54 -13.49
CA LEU A 228 -23.87 2.93 -13.91
C LEU A 228 -25.22 3.28 -14.54
N GLU A 229 -25.71 2.49 -15.51
CA GLU A 229 -27.03 2.72 -16.14
C GLU A 229 -28.19 2.74 -15.13
N ASP A 230 -28.18 1.87 -14.13
CA ASP A 230 -29.19 1.82 -13.07
C ASP A 230 -29.09 3.03 -12.12
N GLU A 231 -27.87 3.40 -11.69
CA GLU A 231 -27.62 4.63 -10.91
C GLU A 231 -28.06 5.88 -11.70
N PHE A 232 -27.86 5.87 -13.02
CA PHE A 232 -28.29 6.92 -13.93
C PHE A 232 -29.80 6.97 -14.13
N HIS A 233 -30.48 5.83 -14.35
CA HIS A 233 -31.94 5.77 -14.44
C HIS A 233 -32.61 6.24 -13.15
N PHE A 234 -32.00 5.92 -12.00
CA PHE A 234 -32.45 6.41 -10.71
C PHE A 234 -32.36 7.95 -10.62
N ARG A 235 -31.21 8.54 -10.97
CA ARG A 235 -30.99 10.01 -10.93
C ARG A 235 -31.83 10.79 -11.95
N LEU A 236 -32.03 10.26 -13.15
CA LEU A 236 -32.94 10.82 -14.16
C LEU A 236 -34.39 10.88 -13.64
N LYS A 237 -34.83 9.82 -12.94
CA LYS A 237 -36.19 9.72 -12.40
C LYS A 237 -36.43 10.68 -11.24
N GLU A 238 -35.39 11.04 -10.49
CA GLU A 238 -35.45 12.03 -9.41
C GLU A 238 -35.32 13.49 -9.89
N GLY A 239 -35.03 13.75 -11.18
CA GLY A 239 -35.04 15.10 -11.74
C GLY A 239 -33.91 16.03 -11.24
N LEU A 240 -32.87 15.48 -10.60
CA LEU A 240 -31.76 16.20 -9.96
C LEU A 240 -30.57 16.49 -10.90
N LEU A 241 -30.80 16.59 -12.21
CA LEU A 241 -29.71 16.78 -13.17
C LEU A 241 -29.32 18.25 -13.30
N ASP A 242 -28.09 18.56 -12.88
CA ASP A 242 -27.44 19.85 -13.10
C ASP A 242 -27.10 20.07 -14.59
N GLU A 243 -26.95 21.31 -15.05
CA GLU A 243 -26.70 21.62 -16.47
C GLU A 243 -25.42 20.93 -16.99
N GLY A 244 -24.38 20.85 -16.16
CA GLY A 244 -23.15 20.12 -16.48
C GLY A 244 -23.36 18.61 -16.62
N GLU A 245 -24.36 18.03 -15.92
CA GLU A 245 -24.70 16.62 -16.07
C GLU A 245 -25.47 16.36 -17.37
N LYS A 246 -26.33 17.27 -17.82
CA LYS A 246 -27.01 17.20 -19.13
C LYS A 246 -26.03 17.21 -20.29
N GLU A 247 -25.04 18.10 -20.28
CA GLU A 247 -23.98 18.08 -21.31
C GLU A 247 -23.20 16.76 -21.30
N ARG A 248 -22.93 16.22 -20.10
CA ARG A 248 -22.23 14.95 -19.95
C ARG A 248 -23.06 13.80 -20.52
N LEU A 249 -24.39 13.85 -20.39
CA LEU A 249 -25.34 12.90 -20.98
C LEU A 249 -25.33 12.97 -22.50
N GLU A 250 -25.42 14.16 -23.10
CA GLU A 250 -25.35 14.30 -24.56
C GLU A 250 -24.04 13.73 -25.12
N ARG A 251 -22.92 13.90 -24.40
CA ARG A 251 -21.63 13.31 -24.78
C ARG A 251 -21.65 11.78 -24.68
N LEU A 252 -22.27 11.22 -23.64
CA LEU A 252 -22.39 9.77 -23.46
C LEU A 252 -23.29 9.13 -24.53
N GLU A 253 -24.43 9.75 -24.86
CA GLU A 253 -25.32 9.29 -25.94
C GLU A 253 -24.60 9.33 -27.28
N LYS A 254 -23.93 10.45 -27.61
CA LYS A 254 -23.08 10.55 -28.80
C LYS A 254 -22.01 9.46 -28.84
N MET A 255 -21.39 9.12 -27.70
CA MET A 255 -20.44 8.01 -27.63
C MET A 255 -21.09 6.63 -27.83
N LYS A 256 -22.29 6.39 -27.30
CA LYS A 256 -23.03 5.13 -27.53
C LYS A 256 -23.38 4.97 -29.01
N GLU A 257 -23.84 6.04 -29.66
CA GLU A 257 -24.12 6.04 -31.10
C GLU A 257 -22.86 5.78 -31.93
N LEU A 258 -21.73 6.41 -31.59
CA LEU A 258 -20.46 6.18 -32.28
C LEU A 258 -19.97 4.74 -32.11
N LYS A 259 -20.08 4.18 -30.90
CA LYS A 259 -19.75 2.77 -30.65
C LYS A 259 -20.65 1.83 -31.46
N ALA A 260 -21.96 2.07 -31.49
CA ALA A 260 -22.87 1.24 -32.29
C ALA A 260 -22.55 1.30 -33.79
N LYS A 261 -22.17 2.48 -34.31
CA LYS A 261 -21.71 2.64 -35.69
C LYS A 261 -20.41 1.87 -35.95
N GLU A 262 -19.43 1.94 -35.05
CA GLU A 262 -18.19 1.18 -35.14
C GLU A 262 -18.42 -0.33 -35.02
N ASP A 263 -19.32 -0.80 -34.14
CA ASP A 263 -19.66 -2.22 -34.02
C ASP A 263 -20.31 -2.75 -35.32
N VAL A 264 -21.16 -1.96 -35.97
CA VAL A 264 -21.73 -2.29 -37.29
C VAL A 264 -20.63 -2.33 -38.36
N ARG A 265 -19.73 -1.34 -38.37
CA ARG A 265 -18.59 -1.32 -39.31
C ARG A 265 -17.67 -2.54 -39.09
N LEU A 266 -17.30 -2.84 -37.85
CA LEU A 266 -16.43 -3.94 -37.48
C LEU A 266 -17.10 -5.29 -37.80
N SER A 267 -18.39 -5.45 -37.53
CA SER A 267 -19.11 -6.68 -37.92
C SER A 267 -19.15 -6.85 -39.44
N GLN A 268 -19.28 -5.78 -40.22
CA GLN A 268 -19.14 -5.84 -41.68
C GLN A 268 -17.71 -6.19 -42.12
N GLU A 269 -16.68 -5.61 -41.49
CA GLU A 269 -15.27 -5.95 -41.77
C GLU A 269 -14.97 -7.41 -41.40
N LEU A 270 -15.48 -7.91 -40.28
CA LEU A 270 -15.35 -9.31 -39.85
C LEU A 270 -16.08 -10.28 -40.78
N LYS A 271 -17.26 -9.89 -41.31
CA LYS A 271 -17.95 -10.64 -42.37
C LYS A 271 -17.12 -10.69 -43.65
N LYS A 272 -16.54 -9.56 -44.08
CA LYS A 272 -15.62 -9.52 -45.24
C LYS A 272 -14.39 -10.40 -45.04
N LEU A 273 -13.88 -10.50 -43.82
CA LEU A 273 -12.75 -11.36 -43.45
C LEU A 273 -13.13 -12.84 -43.25
N GLY A 274 -14.41 -13.20 -43.35
CA GLY A 274 -14.88 -14.57 -43.15
C GLY A 274 -14.76 -15.08 -41.71
N LEU A 275 -14.64 -14.19 -40.73
CA LEU A 275 -14.51 -14.54 -39.30
C LEU A 275 -15.85 -14.69 -38.59
N VAL A 276 -16.95 -14.30 -39.25
CA VAL A 276 -18.32 -14.45 -38.75
C VAL A 276 -19.08 -15.36 -39.72
N ASN A 277 -19.18 -16.64 -39.38
CA ASN A 277 -20.01 -17.61 -40.08
C ASN A 277 -21.48 -17.34 -39.73
N GLU A 278 -22.32 -17.04 -40.73
CA GLU A 278 -23.76 -16.79 -40.51
C GLU A 278 -24.55 -18.06 -40.19
N ASP A 279 -23.99 -19.26 -40.39
CA ASP A 279 -24.74 -20.52 -40.25
C ASP A 279 -24.36 -21.33 -39.00
N LYS A 280 -24.31 -20.66 -37.85
CA LYS A 280 -24.45 -21.35 -36.56
C LYS A 280 -25.67 -20.80 -35.83
N GLU A 281 -26.84 -21.23 -36.30
CA GLU A 281 -27.94 -21.55 -35.38
C GLU A 281 -27.37 -22.39 -34.22
N PRO A 282 -27.83 -22.19 -32.98
CA PRO A 282 -27.15 -22.69 -31.81
C PRO A 282 -27.04 -24.21 -31.86
N ASP A 283 -25.81 -24.69 -32.12
CA ASP A 283 -25.45 -26.09 -32.11
C ASP A 283 -25.90 -26.74 -30.78
N LYS A 284 -27.07 -27.36 -30.83
CA LYS A 284 -27.50 -28.43 -29.91
C LYS A 284 -26.73 -29.73 -30.17
N ALA A 285 -25.68 -29.74 -30.98
CA ALA A 285 -25.04 -30.95 -31.49
C ALA A 285 -23.58 -31.19 -31.03
N VAL A 286 -23.16 -30.69 -29.85
CA VAL A 286 -21.87 -31.11 -29.24
C VAL A 286 -22.08 -32.07 -28.06
N LYS A 287 -23.25 -32.72 -27.95
CA LYS A 287 -23.47 -33.74 -26.93
C LYS A 287 -23.05 -35.16 -27.33
N ASP A 288 -22.87 -35.46 -28.61
CA ASP A 288 -22.74 -36.86 -29.01
C ASP A 288 -21.30 -37.39 -29.04
N ASP A 289 -20.28 -36.58 -29.36
CA ASP A 289 -18.90 -37.10 -29.49
C ASP A 289 -18.25 -37.47 -28.14
N THR A 290 -18.63 -36.80 -27.05
CA THR A 290 -18.10 -37.14 -25.72
C THR A 290 -18.77 -38.35 -25.10
N GLU A 291 -20.03 -38.64 -25.45
CA GLU A 291 -20.75 -39.81 -24.93
C GLU A 291 -20.37 -41.09 -25.68
N ILE A 292 -20.14 -41.01 -27.00
CA ILE A 292 -19.62 -42.13 -27.79
C ILE A 292 -18.23 -42.55 -27.31
N ARG A 293 -17.32 -41.59 -27.06
CA ARG A 293 -15.98 -41.90 -26.51
C ARG A 293 -16.01 -42.53 -25.11
N ARG A 294 -17.02 -42.22 -24.29
CA ARG A 294 -17.17 -42.85 -22.96
C ARG A 294 -17.71 -44.27 -23.05
N LEU A 295 -18.57 -44.56 -24.02
CA LEU A 295 -19.10 -45.90 -24.24
C LEU A 295 -18.08 -46.84 -24.90
N GLU A 296 -17.19 -46.34 -25.75
CA GLU A 296 -16.09 -47.13 -26.32
C GLU A 296 -15.00 -47.47 -25.29
N GLN A 297 -14.72 -46.58 -24.34
CA GLN A 297 -13.77 -46.87 -23.26
C GLN A 297 -14.32 -47.79 -22.16
N ALA A 298 -15.63 -48.09 -22.18
CA ALA A 298 -16.29 -48.94 -21.20
C ALA A 298 -16.59 -50.37 -21.71
N LYS A 299 -16.18 -50.72 -22.93
CA LYS A 299 -16.16 -52.10 -23.44
C LYS A 299 -14.74 -52.66 -23.39
#